data_AF-A0A7V2UHJ6-F1
#
_entry.id   AF-A0A7V2UHJ6-F1
#
_cell.length_a   1.000
_cell.length_b   1.000
_cell.length_c   1.000
_cell.angle_alpha   90.00
_cell.angle_beta   90.00
_cell.angle_gamma   90.00
#
_symmetry.space_group_name_H-M   'P 1'
#
loop_
_entity.id
_entity.type
_entity.pdbx_description
1 polymer ?
#
loop_
_entity_poly.entity_id
_entity_poly.type
_entity_poly.pdbx_seq_one_letter_code
_entity_poly.pdbx_strand_id
1 'polypeptide(L)' 'MTAKCIMVLGTTSGAGKSWLTTALCRYYARQGLKVAPFKAQNMSNNARVVAGQRRGDAFEWGEIGSAQYFQALAAR' A
#
# COMPACT_ATOMS: atom_id res chain seq x y z
N MET A 1 -16.90 -10.79 4.08
CA MET A 1 -16.86 -9.35 4.47
C MET A 1 -16.94 -8.51 3.22
N THR A 2 -17.77 -7.47 3.22
CA THR A 2 -17.83 -6.46 2.15
C THR A 2 -16.99 -5.25 2.57
N ALA A 3 -16.24 -4.66 1.63
CA ALA A 3 -15.44 -3.46 1.87
C ALA A 3 -15.90 -2.34 0.92
N LYS A 4 -15.84 -1.10 1.38
CA LYS A 4 -15.98 0.06 0.48
C LYS A 4 -14.68 0.22 -0.30
N CYS A 5 -14.75 0.11 -1.62
CA CYS A 5 -13.59 0.22 -2.50
C CYS A 5 -13.49 1.63 -3.08
N ILE A 6 -12.30 2.23 -3.01
CA ILE A 6 -12.00 3.52 -3.62
C ILE A 6 -10.79 3.33 -4.52
N MET A 7 -10.90 3.75 -5.78
CA MET A 7 -9.79 3.73 -6.74
C MET A 7 -9.28 5.15 -6.96
N VAL A 8 -7.96 5.34 -6.85
CA VAL A 8 -7.30 6.62 -7.13
C VAL A 8 -6.64 6.54 -8.51
N LEU A 9 -7.21 7.28 -9.47
CA LEU A 9 -6.77 7.34 -10.86
C LEU A 9 -6.17 8.72 -11.18
N GLY A 10 -5.49 8.82 -12.32
CA GLY A 10 -4.93 10.08 -12.80
C GLY A 10 -4.42 9.92 -14.22
N THR A 11 -4.44 11.02 -14.97
CA THR A 11 -4.23 11.06 -16.43
C THR A 11 -2.77 11.10 -16.85
N THR A 12 -1.85 11.28 -15.91
CA THR A 12 -0.41 11.30 -16.18
C THR A 12 0.39 10.62 -15.06
N SER A 13 1.60 10.19 -15.39
CA SER A 13 2.62 9.82 -14.42
C SER A 13 3.00 11.03 -13.57
N GLY A 14 3.32 10.82 -12.29
CA GLY A 14 3.68 11.93 -11.39
C GLY A 14 2.52 12.79 -10.88
N ALA A 15 1.27 12.56 -11.30
CA ALA A 15 0.07 13.29 -10.84
C ALA A 15 -0.25 13.18 -9.33
N GLY A 16 0.65 12.67 -8.49
CA GLY A 16 0.44 12.57 -7.04
C GLY A 16 -0.43 11.41 -6.56
N LYS A 17 -0.92 10.53 -7.45
CA LYS A 17 -1.81 9.38 -7.12
C LYS A 17 -1.34 8.60 -5.89
N SER A 18 -0.06 8.19 -5.86
CA SER A 18 0.48 7.38 -4.76
C SER A 18 0.43 8.12 -3.42
N TRP A 19 0.76 9.41 -3.41
CA TRP A 19 0.73 10.26 -2.21
C TRP A 19 -0.70 10.54 -1.75
N LEU A 20 -1.62 10.80 -2.67
CA LEU A 20 -3.03 10.96 -2.34
C LEU A 20 -3.59 9.67 -1.72
N THR A 21 -3.28 8.51 -2.29
CA THR A 21 -3.66 7.21 -1.69
C THR A 21 -3.07 7.05 -0.29
N THR A 22 -1.80 7.39 -0.07
CA THR A 22 -1.17 7.35 1.27
C THR A 22 -1.90 8.25 2.26
N ALA A 23 -2.25 9.48 1.87
CA ALA A 23 -2.99 10.42 2.70
C ALA A 23 -4.38 9.88 3.06
N LEU A 24 -5.11 9.31 2.09
CA LEU A 24 -6.40 8.67 2.33
C LEU A 24 -6.28 7.48 3.29
N CYS A 25 -5.24 6.65 3.14
CA CYS A 25 -5.00 5.53 4.06
C CYS A 25 -4.84 6.02 5.50
N ARG A 26 -3.99 7.04 5.71
CA ARG A 26 -3.77 7.63 7.04
C ARG A 26 -5.03 8.31 7.58
N TYR A 27 -5.77 9.01 6.74
CA TYR A 27 -7.01 9.69 7.15
C TYR A 27 -8.04 8.68 7.67
N TYR A 28 -8.35 7.64 6.89
CA TYR A 28 -9.34 6.64 7.28
C TYR A 28 -8.88 5.76 8.46
N ALA A 29 -7.59 5.42 8.53
CA ALA A 29 -7.03 4.71 9.69
C ALA A 29 -7.21 5.53 10.98
N ARG A 30 -6.98 6.86 10.94
CA ARG A 30 -7.22 7.77 12.08
C ARG A 30 -8.68 7.87 12.49
N GLN A 31 -9.61 7.50 11.62
CA GLN A 31 -11.04 7.39 11.94
C GLN A 31 -11.42 6.03 12.53
N GLY A 32 -10.45 5.13 12.76
CA GLY A 32 -10.69 3.78 13.29
C GLY A 32 -11.12 2.75 12.25
N LEU A 33 -11.04 3.08 10.95
CA LEU A 33 -11.39 2.13 9.89
C LEU A 33 -10.24 1.16 9.61
N LYS A 34 -10.57 -0.09 9.31
CA LYS A 34 -9.61 -1.06 8.76
C LYS A 34 -9.38 -0.73 7.29
N VAL A 35 -8.18 -0.28 6.95
CA VAL A 35 -7.81 0.12 5.58
C VAL A 35 -6.86 -0.93 4.99
N ALA A 36 -7.15 -1.37 3.77
CA ALA A 36 -6.30 -2.29 3.02
C ALA A 36 -5.90 -1.67 1.68
N PRO A 37 -4.73 -1.04 1.55
CA PRO A 37 -4.28 -0.46 0.30
C PRO A 37 -3.88 -1.55 -0.70
N PHE A 38 -4.18 -1.34 -1.97
CA PHE A 38 -3.78 -2.22 -3.07
C PHE A 38 -3.38 -1.42 -4.31
N LYS A 39 -2.27 -1.82 -4.94
CA LYS A 39 -1.77 -1.22 -6.16
C LYS A 39 -1.83 -2.26 -7.29
N ALA A 40 -2.71 -2.02 -8.26
CA ALA A 40 -3.01 -2.96 -9.33
C ALA A 40 -1.80 -3.33 -10.21
N GLN A 41 -0.81 -2.44 -10.32
CA GLN A 41 0.45 -2.70 -11.01
C GLN A 41 1.62 -2.40 -10.07
N ASN A 42 2.28 -3.47 -9.63
CA ASN A 42 3.45 -3.42 -8.77
C ASN A 42 4.71 -3.70 -9.60
N MET A 43 5.06 -2.77 -10.49
CA MET A 43 6.31 -2.81 -11.25
C MET A 43 7.33 -1.91 -10.52
N SER A 44 8.48 -2.47 -10.14
CA SER A 44 9.38 -1.80 -9.19
C SER A 44 10.79 -1.62 -9.76
N ASN A 45 11.09 -0.39 -10.21
CA ASN A 45 12.46 0.12 -10.21
C ASN A 45 12.85 0.72 -8.84
N ASN A 46 11.92 0.80 -7.88
CA ASN A 46 12.12 1.42 -6.57
C ASN A 46 11.33 0.64 -5.50
N ALA A 47 11.93 -0.44 -5.00
CA ALA A 47 11.34 -1.36 -4.02
C ALA A 47 11.77 -1.04 -2.58
N ARG A 48 11.06 -1.64 -1.63
CA ARG A 48 11.46 -1.73 -0.24
C ARG A 48 11.39 -3.19 0.20
N VAL A 49 12.41 -3.62 0.95
CA VAL A 49 12.43 -4.93 1.59
C VAL A 49 11.37 -4.96 2.68
N VAL A 50 10.58 -6.03 2.69
CA VAL A 50 9.55 -6.29 3.68
C VAL A 50 9.63 -7.73 4.15
N ALA A 51 9.18 -7.98 5.38
CA ALA A 51 8.93 -9.34 5.81
C ALA A 51 7.86 -9.95 4.91
N GLY A 52 8.19 -11.07 4.27
CA GLY A 52 7.29 -11.91 3.50
C GLY A 52 6.48 -12.83 4.41
N GLN A 53 5.98 -13.91 3.83
CA GLN A 53 5.22 -14.89 4.61
C GLN A 53 6.14 -15.69 5.53
N ARG A 54 5.58 -16.12 6.66
CA ARG A 54 6.28 -17.02 7.57
C ARG A 54 6.28 -18.42 6.96
N ARG A 55 7.46 -19.03 6.85
CA ARG A 55 7.64 -20.43 6.49
C ARG A 55 8.34 -21.13 7.64
N GLY A 56 7.58 -21.88 8.44
CA GLY A 56 8.07 -22.51 9.66
C GLY A 56 8.41 -21.50 10.75
N ASP A 57 9.63 -21.54 11.27
CA ASP A 57 10.18 -20.66 12.29
C ASP A 57 10.79 -19.36 11.72
N ALA A 58 11.04 -19.28 10.42
CA ALA A 58 11.63 -18.13 9.75
C ALA A 58 10.61 -17.29 8.95
N PHE A 59 10.93 -16.00 8.76
CA PHE A 59 10.30 -15.15 7.76
C PHE A 59 11.15 -15.17 6.49
N GLU A 60 10.52 -15.39 5.33
CA GLU A 60 11.17 -15.07 4.06
C GLU A 60 11.15 -13.56 3.87
N TRP A 61 12.22 -12.99 3.33
CA TRP A 61 12.24 -11.59 2.92
C TRP A 61 11.64 -11.47 1.52
N GLY A 62 10.83 -10.44 1.32
CA GLY A 62 10.28 -10.10 0.02
C GLY A 62 10.43 -8.62 -0.26
N GLU A 63 9.91 -8.19 -1.40
CA GLU A 63 9.93 -6.78 -1.78
C GLU A 63 8.55 -6.33 -2.24
N ILE A 64 8.25 -5.06 -1.97
CA ILE A 64 7.08 -4.38 -2.52
C ILE A 64 7.51 -3.01 -3.05
N GLY A 65 6.80 -2.48 -4.05
CA GLY A 65 7.08 -1.16 -4.58
C GLY A 65 6.94 -0.07 -3.50
N SER A 66 7.82 0.92 -3.51
CA SER A 66 7.86 1.98 -2.47
C SER A 66 6.51 2.67 -2.26
N ALA A 67 5.73 2.87 -3.33
CA ALA A 67 4.39 3.42 -3.23
C ALA A 67 3.47 2.55 -2.35
N GLN A 68 3.43 1.24 -2.60
CA GLN A 68 2.62 0.30 -1.81
C GLN A 68 3.15 0.21 -0.37
N TYR A 69 4.47 0.25 -0.18
CA TYR A 69 5.10 0.26 1.14
C TYR A 69 4.62 1.42 2.01
N PHE A 70 4.70 2.66 1.51
CA PHE A 70 4.25 3.83 2.26
C PHE A 70 2.74 3.84 2.51
N GLN A 71 1.95 3.35 1.55
CA GLN A 71 0.51 3.20 1.73
C GLN A 71 0.18 2.19 2.85
N ALA A 72 0.88 1.05 2.89
CA ALA A 72 0.72 0.04 3.93
C ALA A 72 1.10 0.57 5.33
N LEU A 73 2.17 1.38 5.43
CA LEU A 73 2.53 2.06 6.69
C LEU A 73 1.47 3.10 7.11
N ALA A 74 0.89 3.81 6.14
CA ALA A 74 -0.14 4.80 6.41
C ALA A 74 -1.48 4.19 6.84
N ALA A 75 -1.79 2.97 6.41
CA ALA A 75 -3.01 2.24 6.74
C ALA A 75 -3.05 1.64 8.15
N ARG A 76 -1.97 1.81 8.95
CA ARG A 76 -1.88 1.38 10.35
C ARG A 76 -2.39 2.44 11.32
#